data_AF-Q5NT87-F1
#
_entry.id   AF-Q5NT87-F1
#
_cell.length_a   1.000
_cell.length_b   1.000
_cell.length_c   1.000
_cell.angle_alpha   90.00
_cell.angle_beta   90.00
_cell.angle_gamma   90.00
#
_symmetry.space_group_name_H-M   'P 1'
#
loop_
_entity.id
_entity.type
_entity.pdbx_description
1 polymer ?
#
loop_
_entity_poly.entity_id
_entity_poly.type
_entity_poly.pdbx_seq_one_letter_code
_entity_poly.pdbx_strand_id
1 'polypeptide(L)'
;FSPGMSILYNCDQGYLLVGVALLLCTHDGTWSQPAPYCKEVNCSSPEYINGIQKGLEPGKMYQYGAVVTLECEEGYTLEGSPQSQCQDDHGWNPPLAVCKSPASLAPLLSGLSAGSVLLIFLIGVTLCMILKHRER
;
A
#
# COMPACT_ATOMS: atom_id res chain seq x y z
N PHE A 1 -23.71 22.36 38.83
CA PHE A 1 -22.25 22.22 39.01
C PHE A 1 -21.70 23.53 39.53
N SER A 2 -20.62 23.51 40.32
CA SER A 2 -20.06 24.74 40.88
C SER A 2 -19.20 25.46 39.83
N PRO A 3 -19.32 26.79 39.67
CA PRO A 3 -18.40 27.56 38.82
C PRO A 3 -16.93 27.24 39.10
N GLY A 4 -16.15 27.08 38.03
CA GLY A 4 -14.73 26.70 38.10
C GLY A 4 -14.46 25.20 38.18
N MET A 5 -15.48 24.34 38.32
CA MET A 5 -15.31 22.89 38.21
C MET A 5 -14.87 22.49 36.79
N SER A 6 -14.01 21.48 36.67
CA SER A 6 -13.61 20.93 35.38
C SER A 6 -13.77 19.41 35.29
N ILE A 7 -14.08 18.92 34.10
CA ILE A 7 -14.15 17.49 33.78
C ILE A 7 -13.27 17.22 32.57
N LEU A 8 -12.41 16.20 32.65
CA LEU A 8 -11.63 15.70 31.53
C LEU A 8 -12.23 14.38 31.04
N TYR A 9 -12.64 14.37 29.77
CA TYR A 9 -13.12 13.19 29.08
C TYR A 9 -11.97 12.43 28.44
N ASN A 10 -12.08 11.10 28.46
CA ASN A 10 -11.23 10.18 27.74
C ASN A 10 -12.09 9.06 27.14
N CYS A 11 -11.64 8.47 26.04
CA CYS A 11 -12.30 7.34 25.40
C CYS A 11 -11.56 6.04 25.70
N ASP A 12 -12.29 4.93 25.65
CA ASP A 12 -11.72 3.59 25.73
C ASP A 12 -10.88 3.29 24.48
N GLN A 13 -10.03 2.26 24.56
CA GLN A 13 -9.23 1.82 23.41
C GLN A 13 -10.11 1.47 22.20
N GLY A 14 -9.69 1.91 21.02
CA GLY A 14 -10.45 1.74 19.77
C GLY A 14 -11.54 2.79 19.55
N TYR A 15 -11.61 3.81 20.41
CA TYR A 15 -12.48 4.95 20.22
C TYR A 15 -11.71 6.27 20.25
N LEU A 16 -12.05 7.17 19.34
CA LEU A 16 -11.50 8.52 19.26
C LEU A 16 -12.46 9.54 19.87
N LEU A 17 -11.93 10.44 20.71
CA LEU A 17 -12.72 11.52 21.30
C LEU A 17 -13.03 12.60 20.27
N VAL A 18 -14.32 12.83 20.02
CA VAL A 18 -14.82 13.89 19.14
C VAL A 18 -15.39 15.02 20.00
N GLY A 19 -14.73 16.17 19.96
CA GLY A 19 -15.07 17.36 20.74
C GLY A 19 -13.92 17.84 21.63
N VAL A 20 -14.23 18.69 22.61
CA VAL A 20 -13.24 19.21 23.56
C VAL A 20 -13.18 18.28 24.76
N ALA A 21 -11.99 17.75 25.07
CA ALA A 21 -11.82 16.83 26.19
C ALA A 21 -12.05 17.49 27.57
N LEU A 22 -11.68 18.77 27.72
CA LEU A 22 -11.79 19.51 28.97
C LEU A 22 -13.01 20.45 28.96
N LEU A 23 -13.99 20.16 29.80
CA LEU A 23 -15.15 21.03 30.03
C LEU A 23 -14.97 21.79 31.34
N LEU A 24 -15.25 23.09 31.32
CA LEU A 24 -15.25 23.95 32.50
C LEU A 24 -16.66 24.44 32.82
N CYS A 25 -17.02 24.45 34.09
CA CYS A 25 -18.28 25.05 34.55
C CYS A 25 -18.10 26.56 34.62
N THR A 26 -18.89 27.28 33.83
CA THR A 26 -18.89 28.75 33.76
C THR A 26 -19.46 29.36 35.03
N HIS A 27 -19.32 30.68 35.16
CA HIS A 27 -19.96 31.46 36.23
C HIS A 27 -21.50 31.37 36.19
N ASP A 28 -22.07 31.13 35.02
CA ASP A 28 -23.51 30.92 34.81
C ASP A 28 -24.00 29.53 35.22
N GLY A 29 -23.11 28.68 35.73
CA GLY A 29 -23.44 27.30 36.14
C GLY A 29 -23.66 26.33 34.96
N THR A 30 -23.25 26.71 33.75
CA THR A 30 -23.33 25.91 32.52
C THR A 30 -21.96 25.39 32.10
N TRP A 31 -21.92 24.35 31.28
CA TRP A 31 -20.64 23.87 30.73
C TRP A 31 -20.15 24.76 29.59
N SER A 32 -18.85 24.99 29.54
CA SER A 32 -18.18 25.83 28.54
C SER A 32 -18.34 25.33 27.10
N GLN A 33 -18.58 24.02 26.95
CA GLN A 33 -18.77 23.33 25.67
C GLN A 33 -19.79 22.20 25.83
N PRO A 34 -20.40 21.71 24.74
CA PRO A 34 -21.16 20.46 24.76
C PRO A 34 -20.28 19.27 25.19
N ALA A 35 -20.90 18.25 25.77
CA ALA A 35 -20.20 17.02 26.11
C ALA A 35 -19.63 16.36 24.84
N PRO A 36 -18.35 15.94 24.83
CA PRO A 36 -17.78 15.19 23.71
C PRO A 36 -18.37 13.79 23.65
N TYR A 37 -18.13 13.08 22.56
CA TYR A 37 -18.51 11.68 22.41
C TYR A 37 -17.37 10.86 21.82
N CYS A 38 -17.42 9.55 22.06
CA CYS A 38 -16.43 8.61 21.57
C CYS A 38 -16.93 7.97 20.27
N LYS A 39 -16.11 8.03 19.22
CA LYS A 39 -16.41 7.44 17.91
C LYS A 39 -15.48 6.27 17.64
N GLU A 40 -16.02 5.17 17.14
CA GLU A 40 -15.23 3.98 16.79
C GLU A 40 -14.14 4.30 15.75
N VAL A 41 -12.95 3.80 16.02
CA VAL A 41 -11.82 3.85 15.08
C VAL A 41 -11.96 2.70 14.09
N ASN A 42 -11.82 3.05 12.82
CA ASN A 42 -11.83 2.12 11.71
C ASN A 42 -10.72 2.49 10.73
N CYS A 43 -9.95 1.50 10.29
CA CYS A 43 -8.94 1.62 9.24
C CYS A 43 -9.54 1.18 7.91
N SER A 44 -9.38 1.99 6.87
CA SER A 44 -9.81 1.63 5.52
C SER A 44 -8.71 0.83 4.81
N SER A 45 -9.13 -0.15 4.01
CA SER A 45 -8.28 -0.67 2.94
C SER A 45 -8.31 0.27 1.72
N PRO A 46 -7.24 0.31 0.91
CA PRO A 46 -7.27 0.98 -0.38
C PRO A 46 -8.42 0.49 -1.28
N GLU A 47 -8.92 1.34 -2.17
CA GLU A 47 -9.92 0.95 -3.19
C GLU A 47 -9.35 -0.02 -4.23
N TYR A 48 -8.03 0.03 -4.44
CA TYR A 48 -7.31 -0.80 -5.39
C TYR A 48 -6.14 -1.50 -4.71
N ILE A 49 -6.12 -2.83 -4.83
CA ILE A 49 -5.08 -3.70 -4.27
C ILE A 49 -4.53 -4.59 -5.39
N ASN A 50 -3.34 -4.27 -5.88
CA ASN A 50 -2.73 -5.03 -6.98
C ASN A 50 -1.94 -6.22 -6.44
N GLY A 51 -2.17 -7.40 -7.01
CA GLY A 51 -1.42 -8.62 -6.70
C GLY A 51 -1.61 -9.14 -5.27
N ILE A 52 -2.61 -8.67 -4.51
CA ILE A 52 -2.96 -9.21 -3.18
C ILE A 52 -4.01 -10.31 -3.38
N GLN A 53 -3.65 -11.53 -3.00
CA GLN A 53 -4.52 -12.70 -3.05
C GLN A 53 -5.41 -12.83 -1.81
N LYS A 54 -4.89 -12.46 -0.63
CA LYS A 54 -5.57 -12.65 0.65
C LYS A 54 -5.21 -11.58 1.68
N GLY A 55 -6.10 -11.39 2.65
CA GLY A 55 -5.85 -10.60 3.85
C GLY A 55 -6.44 -9.20 3.81
N LEU A 56 -6.73 -8.68 2.62
CA LEU A 56 -7.35 -7.37 2.44
C LEU A 56 -8.42 -7.44 1.34
N GLU A 57 -9.61 -6.97 1.67
CA GLU A 57 -10.70 -6.72 0.71
C GLU A 57 -10.73 -5.23 0.35
N PRO A 58 -10.84 -4.86 -0.95
CA PRO A 58 -10.82 -3.45 -1.36
C PRO A 58 -12.04 -2.67 -0.82
N GLY A 59 -11.80 -1.42 -0.40
CA GLY A 59 -12.85 -0.53 0.14
C GLY A 59 -13.50 -0.95 1.47
N LYS A 60 -13.00 -2.01 2.12
CA LYS A 60 -13.51 -2.46 3.42
C LYS A 60 -12.94 -1.64 4.57
N MET A 61 -13.75 -1.50 5.62
CA MET A 61 -13.33 -0.94 6.91
C MET A 61 -13.04 -2.06 7.90
N TYR A 62 -11.97 -1.89 8.67
CA TYR A 62 -11.50 -2.80 9.70
C TYR A 62 -11.51 -2.08 11.04
N GLN A 63 -12.08 -2.70 12.05
CA GLN A 63 -12.14 -2.12 13.39
C GLN A 63 -10.75 -2.08 14.03
N TYR A 64 -10.58 -1.20 15.02
CA TYR A 64 -9.41 -1.17 15.88
C TYR A 64 -8.98 -2.58 16.34
N GLY A 65 -7.67 -2.82 16.32
CA GLY A 65 -7.08 -4.09 16.74
C GLY A 65 -7.20 -5.21 15.70
N ALA A 66 -7.96 -5.03 14.61
CA ALA A 66 -8.02 -5.98 13.51
C ALA A 66 -6.63 -6.21 12.91
N VAL A 67 -6.26 -7.47 12.78
CA VAL A 67 -4.98 -7.90 12.21
C VAL A 67 -5.22 -8.50 10.85
N VAL A 68 -4.56 -7.98 9.83
CA VAL A 68 -4.56 -8.52 8.47
C VAL A 68 -3.23 -9.20 8.19
N THR A 69 -3.28 -10.33 7.49
CA THR A 69 -2.08 -11.03 6.99
C THR A 69 -2.18 -11.09 5.48
N LEU A 70 -1.34 -10.31 4.81
CA LEU A 70 -1.32 -10.11 3.37
C LEU A 70 -0.55 -11.23 2.69
N GLU A 71 -1.14 -11.78 1.64
CA GLU A 71 -0.54 -12.79 0.79
C GLU A 71 -0.62 -12.31 -0.66
N CYS A 72 0.50 -12.34 -1.37
CA CYS A 72 0.53 -11.94 -2.76
C CYS A 72 0.13 -13.09 -3.70
N GLU A 73 -0.43 -12.73 -4.84
CA GLU A 73 -0.67 -13.65 -5.95
C GLU A 73 0.64 -14.26 -6.46
N GLU A 74 0.54 -15.43 -7.09
CA GLU A 74 1.70 -16.12 -7.67
C GLU A 74 2.44 -15.22 -8.67
N GLY A 75 3.77 -15.17 -8.54
CA GLY A 75 4.64 -14.31 -9.36
C GLY A 75 4.84 -12.91 -8.79
N TYR A 76 4.02 -12.44 -7.84
CA TYR A 76 4.27 -11.19 -7.12
C TYR A 76 5.19 -11.43 -5.91
N THR A 77 5.95 -10.41 -5.54
CA THR A 77 6.79 -10.39 -4.33
C THR A 77 6.21 -9.41 -3.32
N LEU A 78 6.05 -9.86 -2.07
CA LEU A 78 5.58 -9.02 -0.96
C LEU A 78 6.70 -8.09 -0.49
N GLU A 79 6.45 -6.79 -0.53
CA GLU A 79 7.35 -5.77 -0.01
C GLU A 79 6.77 -5.10 1.23
N GLY A 80 7.45 -5.27 2.37
CA GLY A 80 7.02 -4.79 3.67
C GLY A 80 6.71 -5.94 4.64
N SER A 81 5.90 -5.66 5.66
CA SER A 81 5.48 -6.68 6.63
C SER A 81 4.27 -7.46 6.10
N PRO A 82 4.27 -8.79 6.17
CA PRO A 82 3.10 -9.59 5.78
C PRO A 82 1.92 -9.38 6.74
N GLN A 83 2.15 -8.84 7.95
CA GLN A 83 1.10 -8.59 8.92
C GLN A 83 1.02 -7.10 9.28
N SER A 84 -0.21 -6.60 9.40
CA SER A 84 -0.49 -5.24 9.87
C SER A 84 -1.70 -5.22 10.79
N GLN A 85 -1.72 -4.29 11.75
CA GLN A 85 -2.82 -4.10 12.68
C GLN A 85 -3.39 -2.68 12.60
N CYS A 86 -4.73 -2.58 12.62
CA CYS A 86 -5.44 -1.31 12.70
C CYS A 86 -5.23 -0.66 14.08
N GLN A 87 -4.70 0.56 14.09
CA GLN A 87 -4.40 1.34 15.30
C GLN A 87 -5.51 2.35 15.62
N ASP A 88 -5.33 3.08 16.72
CA ASP A 88 -6.26 4.11 17.23
C ASP A 88 -6.25 5.41 16.40
N ASP A 89 -5.23 5.61 15.56
CA ASP A 89 -5.08 6.75 14.66
C ASP A 89 -5.72 6.54 13.27
N HIS A 90 -6.56 5.51 13.12
CA HIS A 90 -7.12 5.04 11.83
C HIS A 90 -6.06 4.51 10.84
N GLY A 91 -4.82 4.35 11.30
CA GLY A 91 -3.69 3.86 10.52
C GLY A 91 -3.43 2.36 10.67
N TRP A 92 -2.70 1.84 9.70
CA TRP A 92 -2.16 0.48 9.71
C TRP A 92 -0.73 0.49 10.22
N ASN A 93 -0.42 -0.31 11.23
CA ASN A 93 0.93 -0.43 11.77
C ASN A 93 1.38 -1.90 11.89
N PRO A 94 2.51 -2.29 11.27
CA PRO A 94 3.26 -1.52 10.27
C PRO A 94 2.39 -1.15 9.06
N PRO A 95 2.77 -0.18 8.22
CA PRO A 95 2.01 0.16 7.01
C PRO A 95 1.74 -1.09 6.16
N LEU A 96 0.57 -1.11 5.49
CA LEU A 96 0.20 -2.22 4.61
C LEU A 96 1.30 -2.50 3.59
N ALA A 97 1.70 -3.77 3.46
CA ALA A 97 2.64 -4.20 2.44
C ALA A 97 2.04 -4.08 1.03
N VAL A 98 2.92 -4.00 0.04
CA VAL A 98 2.56 -3.90 -1.37
C VAL A 98 3.11 -5.13 -2.11
N CYS A 99 2.30 -5.71 -2.98
CA CYS A 99 2.74 -6.77 -3.87
C CYS A 99 3.32 -6.17 -5.15
N LYS A 100 4.59 -6.42 -5.43
CA LYS A 100 5.25 -5.99 -6.67
C LYS A 100 5.32 -7.13 -7.67
N SER A 101 4.91 -6.87 -8.91
CA SER A 101 5.14 -7.81 -10.00
C SER A 101 6.64 -7.86 -10.31
N PRO A 102 7.13 -8.95 -10.91
CA PRO A 102 8.47 -8.97 -11.47
C PRO A 102 8.52 -7.86 -12.52
N ALA A 103 9.53 -7.00 -12.46
CA ALA A 103 9.80 -6.10 -13.57
C ALA A 103 9.85 -6.97 -14.84
N SER A 104 9.01 -6.66 -15.83
CA SER A 104 9.09 -7.36 -17.10
C SER A 104 10.52 -7.21 -17.57
N LEU A 105 11.23 -8.33 -17.69
CA LEU A 105 12.43 -8.40 -18.51
C LEU A 105 11.94 -8.19 -19.95
N ALA A 106 11.62 -6.93 -20.29
CA ALA A 106 11.54 -6.50 -21.66
C ALA A 106 12.85 -7.01 -22.28
N PRO A 107 12.77 -7.86 -23.31
CA PRO A 107 13.91 -8.66 -23.70
C PRO A 107 15.06 -7.71 -24.03
N LEU A 108 16.22 -7.94 -23.43
CA LEU A 108 17.51 -7.32 -23.80
C LEU A 108 17.91 -7.62 -25.27
N LEU A 109 16.99 -8.08 -26.11
CA LEU A 109 17.13 -8.38 -27.53
C LEU A 109 16.86 -7.16 -28.42
N SER A 110 16.81 -5.94 -27.89
CA SER A 110 16.90 -4.72 -28.71
C SER A 110 18.34 -4.43 -29.21
N GLY A 111 19.30 -5.32 -28.91
CA GLY A 111 20.72 -5.18 -29.27
C GLY A 111 21.13 -5.66 -30.66
N LEU A 112 20.27 -6.35 -31.43
CA LEU A 112 20.59 -6.67 -32.84
C LEU A 112 20.23 -5.47 -33.71
N SER A 113 21.16 -4.52 -33.83
CA SER A 113 21.03 -3.44 -34.81
C SER A 113 20.87 -4.04 -36.22
N ALA A 114 20.08 -3.39 -37.08
CA ALA A 114 19.94 -3.79 -38.48
C ALA A 114 21.30 -3.95 -39.20
N GLY A 115 22.33 -3.22 -38.75
CA GLY A 115 23.71 -3.35 -39.21
C GLY A 115 24.37 -4.69 -38.86
N SER A 116 24.07 -5.26 -37.68
CA SER A 116 24.58 -6.59 -37.27
C SER A 116 24.00 -7.69 -38.16
N VAL A 117 22.71 -7.58 -38.49
CA VAL A 117 22.02 -8.47 -39.41
C VAL A 117 22.60 -8.34 -40.83
N LEU A 118 22.84 -7.11 -41.31
CA LEU A 118 23.46 -6.85 -42.61
C LEU A 118 24.88 -7.42 -42.72
N LEU A 119 25.72 -7.29 -41.67
CA LEU A 119 27.06 -7.86 -41.65
C LEU A 119 27.04 -9.40 -41.69
N ILE A 120 26.12 -10.04 -40.95
CA ILE A 120 25.95 -11.50 -41.01
C ILE A 120 25.54 -11.93 -42.43
N PHE A 121 24.61 -11.20 -43.07
CA PHE A 121 24.23 -11.47 -44.46
C PHE A 121 25.39 -11.27 -45.44
N LEU A 122 26.17 -10.20 -45.30
CA LEU A 122 27.33 -9.93 -46.17
C LEU A 122 28.43 -10.98 -46.00
N ILE A 123 28.72 -11.40 -44.77
CA ILE A 123 29.66 -12.49 -44.46
C ILE A 123 29.17 -13.81 -45.05
N GLY A 124 27.86 -14.12 -44.93
CA GLY A 124 27.27 -15.30 -45.53
C GLY A 124 27.35 -15.31 -47.06
N VAL A 125 27.03 -14.19 -47.72
CA VAL A 125 27.10 -14.07 -49.19
C VAL A 125 28.54 -14.18 -49.68
N THR A 126 29.50 -13.53 -49.02
CA THR A 126 30.91 -13.62 -49.37
C THR A 126 31.46 -15.03 -49.19
N LEU A 127 31.15 -15.71 -48.08
CA LEU A 127 31.49 -17.13 -47.88
C LEU A 127 30.88 -18.02 -48.96
N CYS A 128 29.60 -17.85 -49.30
CA CYS A 128 28.95 -18.60 -50.38
C CYS A 128 29.64 -18.39 -51.74
N MET A 129 30.05 -17.15 -52.05
CA MET A 129 30.77 -16.85 -53.30
C MET A 129 32.18 -17.46 -53.31
N ILE A 130 32.88 -17.46 -52.16
CA ILE A 130 34.20 -18.08 -52.01
C ILE A 130 34.11 -19.61 -52.14
N LEU A 131 33.12 -20.23 -51.49
CA LEU A 131 32.88 -21.68 -51.58
C LEU A 131 32.51 -22.08 -53.01
N LYS A 132 31.65 -21.30 -53.68
CA LYS A 132 31.26 -21.52 -55.08
C LYS A 132 32.42 -21.32 -56.07
N HIS A 133 33.40 -20.47 -55.74
CA HIS A 133 34.62 -20.31 -56.54
C HIS A 133 35.63 -21.44 -56.30
N ARG A 134 35.58 -22.11 -55.15
CA ARG A 134 36.46 -23.23 -54.80
C ARG A 134 35.98 -24.57 -55.36
N GLU A 135 34.69 -24.69 -55.68
CA GLU A 135 34.07 -25.86 -56.31
C GLU A 135 34.16 -25.87 -57.85
N ARG A 136 34.80 -24.88 -58.48
CA ARG A 136 35.03 -24.79 -59.93
C ARG A 136 36.49 -24.98 -60.27
#